data_AF-A0A969U7D2-F1
#
_entry.id   AF-A0A969U7D2-F1
#
_cell.length_a   1.000
_cell.length_b   1.000
_cell.length_c   1.000
_cell.angle_alpha   90.00
_cell.angle_beta   90.00
_cell.angle_gamma   90.00
#
_symmetry.space_group_name_H-M   'P 1'
#
loop_
_entity.id
_entity.type
_entity.pdbx_description
1 polymer ?
#
loop_
_entity_poly.entity_id
_entity_poly.type
_entity_poly.pdbx_seq_one_letter_code
_entity_poly.pdbx_strand_id
1 'polypeptide(L)'
;MPTNNPKISAYVSQELFDRFEQFYRQRGLSMSQGVSVVLSEYFELESTAPGGLLLERLERVESFGGAIDELRVRLLAIESQLSSLPSKLPPNKESTSSLLSKSLEIKLDWKAIVKRLGVSQSTIERKKAVFPVWSQGKDPDGISWQMVKEGHKLMFIPTDLTDELKSKLSASSRE
;
A
#
# COMPACT_ATOMS: atom_id res chain seq x y z
N MET A 1 14.54 -26.06 -10.74
CA MET A 1 14.84 -27.41 -10.21
C MET A 1 13.52 -28.06 -9.79
N PRO A 2 13.33 -29.38 -10.00
CA PRO A 2 12.16 -30.07 -9.45
C PRO A 2 12.27 -30.10 -7.93
N THR A 3 11.28 -29.49 -7.26
CA THR A 3 11.16 -29.49 -5.80
C THR A 3 10.73 -30.89 -5.37
N ASN A 4 11.69 -31.72 -4.94
CA ASN A 4 11.39 -32.99 -4.27
C ASN A 4 10.73 -32.67 -2.93
N ASN A 5 9.40 -32.72 -2.90
CA ASN A 5 8.64 -32.46 -1.69
C ASN A 5 8.41 -33.79 -0.94
N PRO A 6 9.07 -34.04 0.21
CA PRO A 6 8.92 -35.28 0.95
C PRO A 6 7.48 -35.45 1.44
N LYS A 7 6.96 -36.68 1.38
CA LYS A 7 5.61 -37.02 1.85
C LYS A 7 5.71 -37.78 3.17
N ILE A 8 4.94 -37.34 4.16
CA ILE A 8 4.83 -37.98 5.47
C ILE A 8 3.35 -38.35 5.67
N SER A 9 3.07 -39.58 6.09
CA SER A 9 1.72 -40.06 6.40
C SER A 9 1.73 -40.73 7.77
N ALA A 10 0.83 -40.32 8.66
CA ALA A 10 0.66 -40.87 9.99
C ALA A 10 -0.82 -40.84 10.40
N TYR A 11 -1.21 -41.71 11.33
CA TYR A 11 -2.53 -41.70 11.94
C TYR A 11 -2.52 -40.85 13.21
N VAL A 12 -3.48 -39.95 13.33
CA VAL A 12 -3.68 -39.10 14.51
C VAL A 12 -5.05 -39.39 15.12
N SER A 13 -5.19 -39.22 16.43
CA SER A 13 -6.48 -39.33 17.11
C SER A 13 -7.46 -38.26 16.60
N GLN A 14 -8.76 -38.57 16.59
CA GLN A 14 -9.80 -37.65 16.13
C GLN A 14 -9.74 -36.29 16.83
N GLU A 15 -9.54 -36.25 18.15
CA GLU A 15 -9.46 -34.98 18.90
C GLU A 15 -8.33 -34.06 18.39
N LEU A 16 -7.16 -34.65 18.10
CA LEU A 16 -6.02 -33.89 17.54
C LEU A 16 -6.32 -33.39 16.14
N PHE A 17 -6.98 -34.21 15.32
CA PHE A 17 -7.39 -33.80 13.98
C PHE A 17 -8.35 -32.61 14.03
N ASP A 18 -9.37 -32.67 14.89
CA ASP A 18 -10.38 -31.62 15.02
C ASP A 18 -9.75 -30.30 15.52
N ARG A 19 -8.86 -30.37 16.53
CA ARG A 19 -8.11 -29.19 17.00
C ARG A 19 -7.21 -28.62 15.92
N PHE A 20 -6.52 -29.49 15.17
CA PHE A 20 -5.68 -29.09 14.06
C PHE A 20 -6.49 -28.43 12.93
N GLU A 21 -7.69 -28.93 12.67
CA GLU A 21 -8.60 -28.36 11.68
C GLU A 21 -9.03 -26.94 12.06
N GLN A 22 -9.40 -26.73 13.32
CA GLN A 22 -9.73 -25.40 13.84
C GLN A 22 -8.53 -24.46 13.70
N PHE A 23 -7.32 -24.93 14.04
CA PHE A 23 -6.09 -24.15 13.96
C PHE A 23 -5.82 -23.60 12.56
N TYR A 24 -5.80 -24.45 11.53
CA TYR A 24 -5.46 -23.97 10.19
C TYR A 24 -6.58 -23.13 9.56
N ARG A 25 -7.85 -23.43 9.87
CA ARG A 25 -9.00 -22.65 9.38
C ARG A 25 -9.03 -21.24 9.97
N GLN A 26 -8.80 -21.10 11.27
CA GLN A 26 -8.76 -19.79 11.94
C GLN A 26 -7.65 -18.90 11.40
N ARG A 27 -6.51 -19.50 11.05
CA ARG A 27 -5.35 -18.78 10.49
C ARG A 27 -5.41 -18.60 8.97
N GLY A 28 -6.47 -19.06 8.30
CA GLY A 28 -6.61 -18.98 6.84
C GLY A 28 -5.52 -19.75 6.08
N LEU A 29 -4.96 -20.79 6.69
CA LEU A 29 -3.90 -21.61 6.12
C LEU A 29 -4.46 -22.82 5.39
N SER A 30 -3.71 -23.36 4.43
CA SER A 30 -3.97 -24.72 3.91
C SER A 30 -3.53 -25.77 4.93
N MET A 31 -4.06 -26.98 4.80
CA MET A 31 -3.75 -28.08 5.71
C MET A 31 -2.24 -28.41 5.76
N SER A 32 -1.56 -28.43 4.61
CA SER A 32 -0.11 -28.65 4.56
C SER A 32 0.68 -27.52 5.22
N GLN A 33 0.25 -26.26 5.04
CA GLN A 33 0.85 -25.11 5.72
C GLN A 33 0.65 -25.18 7.23
N GLY A 34 -0.53 -25.59 7.70
CA GLY A 34 -0.80 -25.81 9.11
C GLY A 34 0.17 -26.83 9.71
N VAL A 35 0.38 -27.96 9.01
CA VAL A 35 1.33 -29.00 9.45
C VAL A 35 2.74 -28.43 9.48
N SER A 36 3.15 -27.69 8.45
CA SER A 36 4.47 -27.05 8.41
C SER A 36 4.68 -26.09 9.56
N VAL A 37 3.67 -25.28 9.93
CA VAL A 37 3.77 -24.35 11.07
C VAL A 37 3.94 -25.13 12.38
N VAL A 38 3.08 -26.12 12.65
CA VAL A 38 3.14 -26.93 13.88
C VAL A 38 4.47 -27.67 14.00
N LEU A 39 4.95 -28.29 12.92
CA LEU A 39 6.23 -28.99 12.93
C LEU A 39 7.40 -28.03 13.06
N SER A 40 7.36 -26.87 12.38
CA SER A 40 8.43 -25.88 12.51
C SER A 40 8.51 -25.32 13.92
N GLU A 41 7.37 -25.04 14.55
CA GLU A 41 7.29 -24.60 15.94
C GLU A 41 7.80 -25.68 16.90
N TYR A 42 7.41 -26.95 16.71
CA TYR A 42 7.88 -28.07 17.54
C TYR A 42 9.39 -28.34 17.42
N PHE A 43 9.96 -28.15 16.22
CA PHE A 43 11.39 -28.35 15.97
C PHE A 43 12.22 -27.07 16.10
N GLU A 44 11.64 -25.96 16.55
CA GLU A 44 12.28 -24.64 16.65
C GLU A 44 12.95 -24.19 15.33
N LEU A 45 12.32 -24.52 14.21
CA LEU A 45 12.74 -24.08 12.89
C LEU A 45 12.12 -22.72 12.59
N GLU A 46 12.94 -21.76 12.16
CA GLU A 46 12.48 -20.49 11.60
C GLU A 46 11.56 -20.76 10.41
N SER A 47 10.25 -20.72 10.67
CA SER A 47 9.23 -21.06 9.70
C SER A 47 9.23 -20.01 8.59
N THR A 48 9.88 -20.32 7.47
CA THR A 48 9.68 -19.62 6.19
C THR A 48 8.27 -19.82 5.62
N ALA A 49 7.44 -20.66 6.25
CA ALA A 49 6.04 -20.80 5.89
C ALA A 49 5.27 -19.51 6.23
N PRO A 50 4.31 -19.09 5.38
CA PRO A 50 3.57 -17.84 5.53
C PRO A 50 2.73 -17.70 6.82
N GLY A 51 2.68 -18.74 7.66
CA GLY A 51 2.08 -18.69 9.00
C GLY A 51 3.00 -18.13 10.10
N GLY A 52 4.33 -18.24 9.98
CA GLY A 52 5.29 -17.57 10.88
C GLY A 52 5.31 -16.05 10.69
N LEU A 53 5.02 -15.61 9.46
CA LEU A 53 4.82 -14.22 9.08
C LEU A 53 3.67 -13.53 9.82
N LEU A 54 2.69 -14.26 10.39
CA LEU A 54 1.58 -13.62 11.12
C LEU A 54 2.00 -13.12 12.50
N LEU A 55 2.88 -13.84 13.20
CA LEU A 55 3.37 -13.42 14.51
C LEU A 55 4.35 -12.24 14.37
N GLU A 56 5.24 -12.33 13.39
CA GLU A 56 6.16 -11.24 13.03
C GLU A 56 5.40 -10.02 12.49
N ARG A 57 4.28 -10.21 11.78
CA ARG A 57 3.37 -9.11 11.39
C ARG A 57 2.65 -8.50 12.58
N LEU A 58 2.24 -9.28 13.58
CA LEU A 58 1.56 -8.76 14.76
C LEU A 58 2.50 -7.86 15.58
N GLU A 59 3.73 -8.34 15.82
CA GLU A 59 4.76 -7.58 16.54
C GLU A 59 5.14 -6.30 15.79
N ARG A 60 5.22 -6.38 14.45
CA ARG A 60 5.44 -5.21 13.60
C ARG A 60 4.28 -4.23 13.63
N VAL A 61 3.03 -4.70 13.68
CA VAL A 61 1.83 -3.85 13.79
C VAL A 61 1.77 -3.13 15.14
N GLU A 62 2.13 -3.79 16.25
CA GLU A 62 2.24 -3.15 17.56
C GLU A 62 3.35 -2.09 17.58
N SER A 63 4.50 -2.38 16.97
CA SER A 63 5.59 -1.41 16.81
C SER A 63 5.17 -0.19 15.96
N PHE A 64 4.41 -0.40 14.88
CA PHE A 64 3.85 0.68 14.07
C PHE A 64 2.83 1.53 14.85
N GLY A 65 2.05 0.94 15.76
CA GLY A 65 1.13 1.67 16.62
C GLY A 65 1.83 2.72 17.48
N GLY A 66 2.95 2.34 18.12
CA GLY A 66 3.76 3.25 18.92
C GLY A 66 4.36 4.42 18.12
N ALA A 67 4.83 4.15 16.90
CA ALA A 67 5.37 5.19 16.01
C ALA A 67 4.28 6.20 15.57
N ILE A 68 3.05 5.73 15.35
CA ILE A 68 1.90 6.59 15.01
C ILE A 68 1.54 7.50 16.18
N ASP A 69 1.55 6.99 17.41
CA ASP A 69 1.27 7.79 18.59
C ASP A 69 2.39 8.80 18.87
N GLU A 70 3.65 8.44 18.64
CA GLU A 70 4.78 9.38 18.71
C GLU A 70 4.63 10.51 17.66
N LEU A 71 4.29 10.15 16.42
CA LEU A 71 4.04 11.12 15.36
C LEU A 71 2.87 12.04 15.69
N ARG A 72 1.79 11.53 16.30
CA ARG A 72 0.66 12.33 16.77
C ARG A 72 1.07 13.34 17.84
N VAL A 73 1.88 12.92 18.82
CA VAL A 73 2.39 13.81 19.86
C VAL A 73 3.25 14.92 19.25
N ARG A 74 4.11 14.59 18.28
CA ARG A 74 4.92 15.59 17.56
C ARG A 74 4.06 16.57 16.76
N LEU A 75 2.99 16.09 16.11
CA LEU A 75 2.04 16.94 15.39
C LEU A 75 1.35 17.93 16.33
N LEU A 76 0.84 17.46 17.47
CA LEU A 76 0.23 18.33 18.49
C LEU A 76 1.21 19.38 19.03
N ALA A 77 2.47 18.99 19.23
CA ALA A 77 3.51 19.93 19.65
C ALA A 77 3.73 21.03 18.60
N ILE A 78 3.81 20.68 17.31
CA ILE A 78 3.96 21.63 16.21
C ILE A 78 2.74 22.56 16.11
N GLU A 79 1.51 22.03 16.22
CA GLU A 79 0.29 22.84 16.22
C GLU A 79 0.26 23.86 17.37
N SER A 80 0.73 23.46 18.55
CA SER A 80 0.85 24.37 19.70
C SER A 80 1.88 25.48 19.45
N GLN A 81 2.98 25.17 18.76
CA GLN A 81 4.00 26.17 18.41
C GLN A 81 3.50 27.15 17.35
N LEU A 82 2.79 26.66 16.33
CA LEU A 82 2.13 27.49 15.31
C LEU A 82 1.09 28.44 15.93
N SER A 83 0.36 28.00 16.95
CA SER A 83 -0.60 28.84 17.68
C SER A 83 0.07 29.96 18.50
N SER A 84 1.38 29.84 18.79
CA SER A 84 2.14 30.80 19.60
C SER A 84 2.96 31.83 18.78
N LEU A 85 2.99 31.70 17.46
CA LEU A 85 3.71 32.64 16.59
C LEU A 85 3.03 34.02 16.63
N PRO A 86 3.74 35.10 17.01
CA PRO A 86 3.17 36.43 17.03
C PRO A 86 2.82 36.87 15.60
N SER A 87 1.52 37.02 15.37
CA SER A 87 0.90 37.69 14.23
C SER A 87 1.56 39.06 13.99
N LYS A 88 2.51 39.11 13.05
CA LYS A 88 3.06 40.36 12.54
C LYS A 88 3.24 40.27 11.02
N LEU A 89 2.12 40.24 10.31
CA LEU A 89 1.98 40.55 8.88
C LEU A 89 0.51 40.96 8.60
N PRO A 90 0.25 41.83 7.61
CA PRO A 90 -0.92 42.72 7.55
C PRO A 90 -2.25 41.97 7.31
N PRO A 91 -3.40 42.61 7.61
CA PRO A 91 -4.69 41.94 7.60
C PRO A 91 -5.19 41.82 6.15
N ASN A 92 -4.82 40.74 5.47
CA ASN A 92 -5.57 40.34 4.28
C ASN A 92 -6.57 39.25 4.70
N LYS A 93 -7.85 39.64 4.70
CA LYS A 93 -9.00 38.79 5.00
C LYS A 93 -9.22 37.83 3.84
N GLU A 94 -8.50 36.71 3.82
CA GLU A 94 -8.94 35.55 3.07
C GLU A 94 -8.80 34.30 3.94
N SER A 95 -9.97 33.75 4.27
CA SER A 95 -10.18 32.54 5.03
C SER A 95 -9.24 31.41 4.59
N THR A 96 -8.32 31.06 5.50
CA THR A 96 -7.33 30.00 5.37
C THR A 96 -7.93 28.58 5.40
N SER A 97 -9.26 28.44 5.35
CA SER A 97 -9.94 27.15 5.15
C SER A 97 -10.03 26.70 3.68
N SER A 98 -9.52 27.50 2.72
CA SER A 98 -9.63 27.22 1.28
C SER A 98 -8.35 26.75 0.59
N LEU A 99 -7.22 26.60 1.30
CA LEU A 99 -5.93 26.19 0.71
C LEU A 99 -5.63 24.69 0.80
N LEU A 100 -6.33 23.93 1.66
CA LEU A 100 -6.17 22.47 1.72
C LEU A 100 -7.02 21.73 0.68
N SER A 101 -8.06 22.36 0.13
CA SER A 101 -8.89 21.82 -0.95
C SER A 101 -8.41 22.20 -2.36
N LYS A 102 -7.33 22.98 -2.47
CA LYS A 102 -6.59 23.22 -3.73
C LYS A 102 -5.36 22.34 -3.88
N SER A 103 -5.28 21.22 -3.16
CA SER A 103 -4.34 20.13 -3.47
C SER A 103 -4.75 19.51 -4.81
N LEU A 104 -4.29 20.15 -5.87
CA LEU A 104 -4.32 19.77 -7.28
C LEU A 104 -4.68 18.29 -7.47
N GLU A 105 -5.92 18.05 -7.87
CA GLU A 105 -6.32 16.83 -8.53
C GLU A 105 -5.47 16.70 -9.80
N ILE A 106 -4.30 16.07 -9.71
CA ILE A 106 -3.49 15.74 -10.88
C ILE A 106 -4.26 14.65 -11.62
N LYS A 107 -5.19 15.07 -12.47
CA LYS A 107 -5.98 14.23 -13.36
C LYS A 107 -5.36 14.36 -14.74
N LEU A 108 -4.74 13.29 -15.22
CA LEU A 108 -4.27 13.21 -16.60
C LEU A 108 -5.35 12.61 -17.49
N ASP A 109 -5.49 13.20 -18.66
CA ASP A 109 -6.28 12.63 -19.75
C ASP A 109 -5.55 11.46 -20.41
N TRP A 110 -6.31 10.62 -21.11
CA TRP A 110 -5.78 9.51 -21.89
C TRP A 110 -4.62 9.89 -22.84
N LYS A 111 -4.67 11.05 -23.50
CA LYS A 111 -3.56 11.51 -24.36
C LYS A 111 -2.30 11.84 -23.56
N ALA A 112 -2.46 12.46 -22.39
CA ALA A 112 -1.34 12.88 -21.56
C ALA A 112 -0.61 11.68 -20.94
N ILE A 113 -1.34 10.67 -20.45
CA ILE A 113 -0.73 9.46 -19.89
C ILE A 113 -0.02 8.62 -20.96
N VAL A 114 -0.58 8.52 -22.17
CA VAL A 114 0.02 7.82 -23.32
C VAL A 114 1.36 8.47 -23.69
N LYS A 115 1.38 9.82 -23.77
CA LYS A 115 2.60 10.58 -24.05
C LYS A 115 3.65 10.38 -22.94
N ARG A 116 3.22 10.40 -21.68
CA ARG A 116 4.10 10.28 -20.52
C ARG A 116 4.72 8.89 -20.37
N LEU A 117 3.93 7.84 -20.56
CA LEU A 117 4.40 6.46 -20.49
C LEU A 117 5.14 6.02 -21.77
N GLY A 118 5.06 6.78 -22.86
CA GLY A 118 5.71 6.44 -24.14
C GLY A 118 5.15 5.17 -24.78
N VAL A 119 3.86 4.88 -24.57
CA VAL A 119 3.20 3.62 -25.00
C VAL A 119 1.95 3.90 -25.80
N SER A 120 1.51 2.96 -26.64
CA SER A 120 0.27 3.08 -27.39
C SER A 120 -0.97 2.89 -26.51
N GLN A 121 -2.10 3.48 -26.93
CA GLN A 121 -3.40 3.34 -26.26
C GLN A 121 -3.80 1.86 -26.07
N SER A 122 -3.61 1.04 -27.10
CA SER A 122 -3.92 -0.39 -27.08
C SER A 122 -3.07 -1.18 -26.08
N THR A 123 -1.88 -0.69 -25.72
CA THR A 123 -1.03 -1.30 -24.69
C THR A 123 -1.61 -1.06 -23.29
N ILE A 124 -2.10 0.16 -23.04
CA ILE A 124 -2.73 0.53 -21.77
C ILE A 124 -4.02 -0.28 -21.55
N GLU A 125 -4.84 -0.43 -22.59
CA GLU A 125 -6.08 -1.22 -22.51
C GLU A 125 -5.82 -2.69 -22.17
N ARG A 126 -4.80 -3.30 -22.78
CA ARG A 126 -4.38 -4.68 -22.47
C ARG A 126 -3.86 -4.85 -21.03
N LYS A 127 -3.37 -3.77 -20.42
CA LYS A 127 -2.79 -3.78 -19.07
C LYS A 127 -3.73 -3.23 -18.00
N LYS A 128 -5.01 -2.98 -18.32
CA LYS A 128 -6.00 -2.39 -17.41
C LYS A 128 -6.09 -3.07 -16.04
N ALA A 129 -6.01 -4.39 -15.98
CA ALA A 129 -6.10 -5.16 -14.73
C ALA A 129 -4.91 -4.94 -13.78
N VAL A 130 -3.73 -4.63 -14.32
CA VAL A 130 -2.47 -4.45 -13.59
C VAL A 130 -1.88 -3.06 -13.79
N PHE A 131 -2.72 -2.10 -14.22
CA PHE A 131 -2.26 -0.81 -14.68
C PHE A 131 -1.55 0.03 -13.61
N PRO A 132 -1.97 0.07 -12.33
CA PRO A 132 -1.25 0.82 -11.30
C PRO A 132 0.20 0.37 -11.15
N VAL A 133 0.43 -0.94 -11.01
CA VAL A 133 1.78 -1.51 -10.87
C VAL A 133 2.58 -1.41 -12.17
N TRP A 134 1.93 -1.64 -13.31
CA TRP A 134 2.58 -1.59 -14.62
C TRP A 134 2.99 -0.18 -15.02
N SER A 135 2.16 0.83 -14.71
CA SER A 135 2.45 2.24 -15.02
C SER A 135 3.61 2.75 -14.17
N GLN A 136 3.73 2.32 -12.92
CA GLN A 136 4.87 2.65 -12.05
C GLN A 136 6.22 2.28 -12.67
N GLY A 137 6.33 1.08 -13.24
CA GLY A 137 7.56 0.62 -13.89
C GLY A 137 7.82 1.20 -15.28
N LYS A 138 6.88 1.98 -15.82
CA LYS A 138 6.99 2.63 -17.14
C LYS A 138 7.09 4.14 -17.05
N ASP A 139 6.60 4.74 -15.98
CA ASP A 139 6.67 6.17 -15.76
C ASP A 139 8.12 6.57 -15.43
N PRO A 140 8.65 7.63 -16.07
CA PRO A 140 10.03 8.08 -15.83
C PRO A 140 10.27 8.52 -14.38
N ASP A 141 9.21 8.96 -13.69
CA ASP A 141 9.29 9.39 -12.29
C ASP A 141 8.83 8.27 -11.32
N GLY A 142 8.62 7.05 -11.82
CA GLY A 142 8.21 5.91 -10.99
C GLY A 142 6.79 6.05 -10.40
N ILE A 143 5.90 6.78 -11.08
CA ILE A 143 4.56 7.09 -10.59
C ILE A 143 3.57 6.00 -10.97
N SER A 144 2.90 5.45 -9.96
CA SER A 144 1.75 4.56 -10.12
C SER A 144 0.51 5.35 -10.51
N TRP A 145 -0.15 4.98 -11.61
CA TRP A 145 -1.35 5.64 -12.11
C TRP A 145 -2.58 4.73 -12.01
N GLN A 146 -3.70 5.29 -11.57
CA GLN A 146 -4.98 4.62 -11.50
C GLN A 146 -5.94 5.17 -12.56
N MET A 147 -6.59 4.26 -13.29
CA MET A 147 -7.68 4.59 -14.21
C MET A 147 -8.98 4.79 -13.44
N VAL A 148 -9.52 6.01 -13.50
CA VAL A 148 -10.81 6.39 -12.93
C VAL A 148 -11.75 6.78 -14.08
N LYS A 149 -12.98 6.27 -14.08
CA LYS A 149 -14.01 6.71 -15.01
C LYS A 149 -14.74 7.91 -14.39
N GLU A 150 -14.60 9.08 -14.99
CA GLU A 150 -15.32 10.29 -14.61
C GLU A 150 -16.34 10.58 -15.72
N GLY A 151 -17.59 10.15 -15.51
CA GLY A 151 -18.64 10.18 -16.54
C GLY A 151 -18.30 9.30 -17.76
N HIS A 152 -18.21 9.93 -18.94
CA HIS A 152 -17.86 9.26 -20.20
C HIS A 152 -16.34 9.25 -20.49
N LYS A 153 -15.52 9.84 -19.63
CA LYS A 153 -14.08 10.01 -19.86
C LYS A 153 -13.25 9.15 -18.91
N LEU A 154 -12.15 8.58 -19.42
CA LEU A 154 -11.15 7.92 -18.61
C LEU A 154 -10.11 8.95 -18.17
N MET A 155 -10.02 9.14 -16.86
CA MET A 155 -9.04 9.99 -16.18
C MET A 155 -8.01 9.12 -15.46
N PHE A 156 -6.81 9.64 -15.32
CA PHE A 156 -5.69 8.96 -14.68
C PHE A 156 -5.23 9.76 -13.49
N ILE A 157 -5.28 9.14 -12.31
CA ILE A 157 -4.92 9.78 -11.04
C ILE A 157 -3.72 9.04 -10.45
N PRO A 158 -2.68 9.73 -9.98
CA PRO A 158 -1.54 9.05 -9.38
C PRO A 158 -1.89 8.53 -7.97
N THR A 159 -1.45 7.32 -7.63
CA THR A 159 -1.76 6.68 -6.34
C THR A 159 -0.70 6.91 -5.27
N ASP A 160 0.57 7.03 -5.66
CA ASP A 160 1.71 7.13 -4.75
C ASP A 160 2.46 8.47 -4.94
N LEU A 161 1.80 9.59 -4.62
CA LEU A 161 2.43 10.90 -4.75
C LEU A 161 3.24 11.27 -3.52
N THR A 162 4.56 11.27 -3.65
CA THR A 162 5.44 12.07 -2.80
C THR A 162 5.32 13.56 -3.16
N ASP A 163 5.53 14.46 -2.19
CA ASP A 163 5.33 15.91 -2.39
C ASP A 163 6.26 16.53 -3.45
N GLU A 164 7.40 15.90 -3.72
CA GLU A 164 8.31 16.27 -4.82
C GLU A 164 7.71 15.97 -6.21
N LEU A 165 7.00 14.85 -6.35
CA LEU A 165 6.39 14.41 -7.60
C LEU A 165 5.14 15.22 -7.95
N LYS A 166 4.40 15.69 -6.93
CA LYS A 166 3.27 16.63 -7.08
C LYS A 166 3.71 17.92 -7.77
N SER A 167 4.86 18.46 -7.35
CA SER A 167 5.43 19.70 -7.90
C SER A 167 5.83 19.55 -9.37
N LYS A 168 6.42 18.42 -9.77
CA LYS A 168 6.81 18.15 -11.17
C LYS A 168 5.61 17.92 -12.10
N LEU A 169 4.59 17.20 -11.61
CA LEU A 169 3.40 16.87 -12.40
C LEU A 169 2.51 18.09 -12.68
N SER A 170 2.40 19.00 -11.71
CA SER A 170 1.64 20.25 -11.90
C SER A 170 2.30 21.19 -12.92
N ALA A 171 3.62 21.14 -13.06
CA ALA A 171 4.36 21.90 -14.08
C ALA A 171 4.16 21.35 -15.49
N SER A 172 4.13 20.02 -15.66
CA SER A 172 4.02 19.37 -16.97
C SER A 172 2.63 19.47 -17.62
N SER A 173 1.58 19.80 -16.86
CA SER A 173 0.21 19.95 -17.40
C SER A 173 -0.09 21.34 -17.96
N ARG A 174 0.87 22.27 -17.92
CA ARG A 174 0.72 23.67 -18.38
C ARG A 174 1.32 23.97 -19.76
N GLU A 175 1.82 22.96 -20.48
CA GLU A 175 2.34 23.10 -21.86
C GLU A 175 1.43 22.47 -22.92
#